data_AF-A0A957UYH4-F1
#
_entry.id   AF-A0A957UYH4-F1
#
_cell.length_a   1.000
_cell.length_b   1.000
_cell.length_c   1.000
_cell.angle_alpha   90.00
_cell.angle_beta   90.00
_cell.angle_gamma   90.00
#
_symmetry.space_group_name_H-M   'P 1'
#
loop_
_entity.id
_entity.type
_entity.pdbx_description
1 polymer ?
#
loop_
_entity_poly.entity_id
_entity_poly.type
_entity_poly.pdbx_seq_one_letter_code
_entity_poly.pdbx_strand_id
1 'polypeptide(L)' 'AIGVTEQSDALVIVVSEETGRISVARNGRIVRIDSNRLRSVLSDYYSNT' A
#
# COMPACT_ATOMS: atom_id res chain seq x y z
N ALA A 1 7.46 4.88 4.90
CA ALA A 1 6.26 4.04 4.74
C ALA A 1 6.07 3.11 5.93
N ILE A 2 6.97 2.13 6.18
CA ILE A 2 6.83 1.15 7.28
C ILE A 2 6.58 1.82 8.64
N GLY A 3 7.45 2.74 9.09
CA GLY A 3 7.30 3.37 10.41
C GLY A 3 5.96 4.08 10.65
N VAL A 4 5.37 4.67 9.59
CA VAL A 4 4.02 5.26 9.68
C VAL A 4 2.98 4.16 9.94
N THR A 5 3.07 3.07 9.18
CA THR A 5 2.14 1.94 9.26
C THR A 5 2.38 0.99 10.43
N GLU A 6 3.44 1.20 11.21
CA GLU A 6 3.68 0.49 12.48
C GLU A 6 2.96 1.18 13.65
N GLN A 7 2.77 2.50 13.55
CA GLN A 7 2.15 3.32 14.59
C GLN A 7 0.73 3.77 14.25
N SER A 8 0.20 3.35 13.10
CA SER A 8 -1.15 3.69 12.66
C SER A 8 -1.75 2.57 11.81
N ASP A 9 -3.07 2.64 11.62
CA ASP A 9 -3.84 1.78 10.72
C ASP A 9 -3.75 2.20 9.24
N ALA A 10 -2.89 3.18 8.92
CA ALA A 10 -2.76 3.74 7.60
C ALA A 10 -2.42 2.70 6.52
N LEU A 11 -3.08 2.83 5.37
CA LEU A 11 -2.69 2.20 4.11
C LEU A 11 -1.79 3.16 3.33
N VAL A 12 -0.52 2.81 3.12
CA VAL A 12 0.44 3.67 2.43
C VAL A 12 0.81 3.07 1.07
N ILE A 13 0.71 3.89 0.01
CA ILE A 13 1.18 3.54 -1.33
C ILE A 13 2.56 4.17 -1.55
N VAL A 14 3.49 3.41 -2.09
CA VAL A 14 4.84 3.86 -2.44
C VAL A 14 5.04 3.62 -3.93
N VAL A 15 5.49 4.65 -4.65
CA VAL A 15 5.88 4.56 -6.06
C VAL A 15 7.36 4.87 -6.16
N SER A 16 8.14 3.95 -6.73
CA SER A 16 9.55 4.21 -7.04
C SER A 16 9.64 5.24 -8.17
N GLU A 17 10.34 6.34 -7.94
CA GLU A 17 10.59 7.38 -8.93
C GLU A 17 11.32 6.84 -10.17
N GLU A 18 12.36 6.05 -9.94
CA GLU A 18 13.22 5.53 -11.01
C GLU A 18 12.56 4.46 -11.87
N THR A 19 11.67 3.64 -11.29
CA THR A 19 11.18 2.42 -11.95
C THR A 19 9.66 2.36 -12.10
N GLY A 20 8.93 3.31 -11.52
CA GLY A 20 7.47 3.30 -11.44
C GLY A 20 6.91 2.12 -10.64
N ARG A 21 7.74 1.33 -9.95
CA ARG A 21 7.31 0.15 -9.20
C ARG A 21 6.42 0.56 -8.03
N ILE A 22 5.29 -0.11 -7.91
CA ILE A 22 4.30 0.14 -6.86
C ILE A 22 4.51 -0.87 -5.72
N SER A 23 4.50 -0.35 -4.50
CA SER A 23 4.42 -1.13 -3.27
C SER A 23 3.34 -0.58 -2.37
N VAL A 24 2.76 -1.44 -1.55
CA VAL A 24 1.82 -1.05 -0.50
C VAL A 24 2.43 -1.44 0.85
N ALA A 25 2.36 -0.52 1.81
CA ALA A 25 2.72 -0.76 3.19
C ALA A 25 1.48 -0.67 4.10
N ARG A 26 1.36 -1.62 5.04
CA ARG A 26 0.33 -1.68 6.08
C ARG A 26 0.79 -2.58 7.23
N ASN A 27 0.46 -2.25 8.47
CA ASN A 27 0.80 -3.05 9.66
C ASN A 27 2.29 -3.43 9.71
N GLY A 28 3.17 -2.47 9.44
CA GLY A 28 4.63 -2.66 9.41
C GLY A 28 5.17 -3.56 8.28
N ARG A 29 4.32 -4.03 7.35
CA ARG A 29 4.74 -4.85 6.21
C ARG A 29 4.67 -4.05 4.93
N ILE A 30 5.65 -4.25 4.04
CA ILE A 30 5.64 -3.71 2.69
C ILE A 30 5.66 -4.83 1.67
N VAL A 31 4.81 -4.74 0.64
CA VAL A 31 4.73 -5.72 -0.44
C VAL A 31 4.67 -5.01 -1.78
N ARG A 32 5.48 -5.47 -2.72
CA ARG A 32 5.41 -5.03 -4.11
C ARG A 32 4.15 -5.61 -4.76
N ILE A 33 3.42 -4.79 -5.49
CA ILE A 33 2.22 -5.20 -6.21
C ILE A 33 2.17 -4.63 -7.62
N ASP A 34 1.32 -5.19 -8.46
CA ASP A 34 0.95 -4.60 -9.74
C ASP A 34 -0.30 -3.70 -9.61
N SER A 35 -0.64 -3.02 -10.70
CA SER A 35 -1.78 -2.10 -10.77
C SER A 35 -3.13 -2.78 -10.55
N ASN A 36 -3.30 -4.05 -10.94
CA ASN A 36 -4.55 -4.78 -10.75
C ASN A 36 -4.75 -5.11 -9.28
N ARG A 37 -3.67 -5.54 -8.62
CA ARG A 37 -3.67 -5.80 -7.18
C ARG A 37 -3.86 -4.51 -6.38
N LEU A 38 -3.29 -3.38 -6.81
CA LEU A 38 -3.52 -2.08 -6.17
C LEU A 38 -5.01 -1.70 -6.20
N ARG A 39 -5.66 -1.85 -7.34
CA ARG A 39 -7.12 -1.60 -7.47
C ARG A 39 -7.93 -2.46 -6.51
N SER A 40 -7.59 -3.75 -6.40
CA SER A 40 -8.27 -4.67 -5.49
C SER A 40 -8.10 -4.22 -4.04
N VAL A 41 -6.86 -3.91 -3.63
CA VAL A 41 -6.55 -3.44 -2.27
C VAL A 41 -7.31 -2.16 -1.91
N LEU A 42 -7.40 -1.20 -2.84
CA LEU A 42 -8.12 0.05 -2.61
C LEU A 42 -9.64 -0.17 -2.56
N SER A 43 -10.18 -1.01 -3.44
CA SER A 43 -11.60 -1.37 -3.38
C SER A 43 -11.95 -2.01 -2.04
N ASP A 44 -11.18 -3.02 -1.61
CA ASP A 44 -11.39 -3.70 -0.33
C ASP A 44 -11.29 -2.73 0.85
N TYR A 45 -10.37 -1.75 0.79
CA TYR A 45 -10.19 -0.76 1.85
C TYR A 45 -11.39 0.18 1.98
N TYR A 46 -11.93 0.69 0.86
CA TYR A 46 -13.06 1.62 0.88
C TYR A 46 -14.42 0.93 1.00
N SER A 47 -14.56 -0.34 0.62
CA SER A 47 -15.81 -1.09 0.78
C SER A 47 -16.05 -1.59 2.21
N ASN A 48 -15.00 -1.67 3.04
CA ASN A 48 -15.08 -2.10 4.45
C ASN A 48 -15.08 -0.92 5.45
N THR A 49 -15.36 0.30 4.98
CA THR A 49 -15.61 1.49 5.82
C THR A 49 -17.08 1.88 5.68
#